data_AF-A0A537M7J3-F1
#
_entry.id   AF-A0A537M7J3-F1
#
_cell.length_a   1.000
_cell.length_b   1.000
_cell.length_c   1.000
_cell.angle_alpha   90.00
_cell.angle_beta   90.00
_cell.angle_gamma   90.00
#
_symmetry.space_group_name_H-M   'P 1'
#
loop_
_entity.id
_entity.type
_entity.pdbx_description
1 polymer ?
#
loop_
_entity_poly.entity_id
_entity_poly.type
_entity_poly.pdbx_seq_one_letter_code
_entity_poly.pdbx_strand_id
1 'polypeptide(L)'
;MALLGSIIAWLIGGWLLLVMGLVVLRMIGGSISLTGLLKLEARAPFGFDRIQLVFVTLFFAGGYLVAALARGPGDNLPDIPAPLLLILLGSHGAYLGVKYTALRARMGRER
;
A
#
# COMPACT_ATOMS: atom_id res chain seq x y z
N MET A 1 -8.44 -18.43 -27.99
CA MET A 1 -8.28 -18.39 -26.51
C MET A 1 -7.41 -17.22 -26.04
N ALA A 2 -6.25 -16.95 -26.65
CA ALA A 2 -5.37 -15.85 -26.23
C ALA A 2 -6.00 -14.43 -26.28
N LEU A 3 -6.77 -14.11 -27.31
CA LEU A 3 -7.46 -12.81 -27.44
C LEU A 3 -8.52 -12.57 -26.34
N LEU A 4 -9.25 -13.63 -25.98
CA LEU A 4 -10.30 -13.56 -24.98
C LEU A 4 -9.69 -13.36 -23.57
N GLY A 5 -8.58 -14.05 -23.29
CA GLY A 5 -7.80 -13.86 -22.07
C GLY A 5 -7.21 -12.45 -21.94
N SER A 6 -6.68 -11.88 -23.03
CA SER A 6 -6.14 -10.52 -22.99
C SER A 6 -7.24 -9.48 -22.77
N ILE A 7 -8.39 -9.61 -23.43
CA ILE A 7 -9.55 -8.72 -23.21
C ILE A 7 -9.99 -8.76 -21.75
N ILE A 8 -10.12 -9.96 -21.16
CA ILE A 8 -10.52 -10.12 -19.75
C ILE A 8 -9.50 -9.45 -18.81
N ALA A 9 -8.20 -9.65 -19.04
CA ALA A 9 -7.15 -9.04 -18.22
C ALA A 9 -7.21 -7.51 -18.25
N TRP A 10 -7.41 -6.91 -19.44
CA TRP A 10 -7.58 -5.46 -19.58
C TRP A 10 -8.85 -4.94 -18.90
N LEU A 11 -9.94 -5.69 -18.98
CA LEU A 11 -11.21 -5.31 -18.36
C LEU A 11 -11.12 -5.34 -16.83
N ILE A 12 -10.56 -6.41 -16.27
CA ILE A 12 -10.35 -6.55 -14.82
C ILE A 12 -9.33 -5.52 -14.34
N GLY A 13 -8.19 -5.39 -15.01
CA GLY A 13 -7.15 -4.43 -14.66
C GLY A 13 -7.67 -2.98 -14.72
N GLY A 14 -8.37 -2.62 -15.79
CA GLY A 14 -8.99 -1.31 -15.93
C GLY A 14 -10.06 -1.03 -14.85
N TRP A 15 -10.89 -2.01 -14.54
CA TRP A 15 -11.88 -1.89 -13.46
C TRP A 15 -11.22 -1.70 -12.09
N LEU A 16 -10.19 -2.48 -11.77
CA LEU A 16 -9.43 -2.33 -10.52
C LEU A 16 -8.77 -0.95 -10.41
N LEU A 17 -8.20 -0.44 -11.52
CA LEU A 17 -7.62 0.90 -11.57
C LEU A 17 -8.66 1.99 -11.34
N LEU A 18 -9.87 1.85 -11.91
CA LEU A 18 -10.98 2.78 -11.68
C LEU A 18 -11.46 2.76 -10.22
N VAL A 19 -11.61 1.58 -9.63
CA VAL A 19 -11.99 1.43 -8.21
C VAL A 19 -10.92 2.05 -7.31
N MET A 20 -9.64 1.79 -7.58
CA MET A 20 -8.53 2.40 -6.85
C MET A 20 -8.56 3.93 -6.96
N GLY A 21 -8.72 4.47 -8.18
CA GLY A 21 -8.83 5.91 -8.40
C GLY A 21 -10.01 6.54 -7.64
N LEU A 22 -11.17 5.88 -7.65
CA LEU A 22 -12.35 6.32 -6.90
C LEU A 22 -12.09 6.35 -5.39
N VAL A 23 -11.46 5.30 -4.85
CA VAL A 23 -11.08 5.24 -3.43
C VAL A 23 -10.13 6.38 -3.08
N VAL A 24 -9.10 6.64 -3.90
CA VAL A 24 -8.16 7.75 -3.69
C VAL A 24 -8.87 9.11 -3.74
N LEU A 25 -9.76 9.32 -4.71
CA LEU A 25 -10.56 10.55 -4.79
C LEU A 25 -11.45 10.73 -3.56
N ARG A 26 -12.07 9.66 -3.07
CA ARG A 26 -12.92 9.66 -1.87
C ARG A 26 -12.10 9.90 -0.59
N MET A 27 -10.85 9.44 -0.55
CA MET A 27 -9.87 9.72 0.51
C MET A 27 -9.48 11.20 0.53
N ILE A 28 -9.15 11.78 -0.63
CA ILE A 28 -8.79 13.21 -0.77
C ILE A 28 -10.00 14.10 -0.46
N GLY A 29 -11.19 13.72 -0.94
CA GLY A 29 -12.44 14.44 -0.69
C GLY A 29 -12.99 14.30 0.73
N GLY A 30 -12.28 13.59 1.63
CA GLY A 30 -12.65 13.46 3.04
C GLY A 30 -13.84 12.53 3.34
N SER A 31 -14.48 11.98 2.30
CA SER A 31 -15.59 11.02 2.45
C SER A 31 -15.15 9.66 3.00
N ILE A 32 -13.88 9.29 2.82
CA ILE A 32 -13.24 8.17 3.50
C ILE A 32 -12.32 8.76 4.57
N SER A 33 -12.66 8.51 5.85
CA SER A 33 -11.88 9.02 6.97
C SER A 33 -10.48 8.39 7.00
N LEU A 34 -9.47 9.21 6.72
CA LEU A 34 -8.06 8.83 6.86
C LEU A 34 -7.56 8.89 8.30
N THR A 35 -8.43 9.28 9.25
CA THR A 35 -8.06 9.54 10.64
C THR A 35 -7.50 8.28 11.30
N GLY A 36 -8.16 7.13 11.17
CA GLY A 36 -7.65 5.86 11.74
C GLY A 36 -6.45 5.27 10.99
N LEU A 37 -6.28 5.68 9.73
CA LEU A 37 -5.16 5.22 8.89
C LEU A 37 -3.89 6.01 9.21
N LEU A 38 -4.01 7.33 9.33
CA LEU A 38 -2.89 8.28 9.37
C LEU A 38 -2.63 8.91 10.74
N LYS A 39 -3.56 8.82 11.70
CA LYS A 39 -3.33 9.28 13.07
C LYS A 39 -3.16 8.10 14.02
N LEU A 40 -2.23 8.27 14.96
CA LEU A 40 -1.99 7.30 16.02
C LEU A 40 -3.05 7.41 17.14
N GLU A 41 -3.54 8.63 17.40
CA GLU A 41 -4.57 8.98 18.40
C GLU A 41 -5.35 10.21 17.91
N ALA A 42 -6.55 10.45 18.47
CA ALA A 42 -7.41 11.59 18.09
C ALA A 42 -6.72 12.96 18.21
N ARG A 43 -5.68 13.09 19.07
CA ARG A 43 -4.88 14.30 19.26
C ARG A 43 -3.44 14.22 18.72
N ALA A 44 -3.04 13.10 18.12
CA ALA A 44 -1.70 12.96 17.56
C ALA A 44 -1.59 13.66 16.19
N PRO A 45 -0.46 14.31 15.88
CA PRO A 45 -0.19 14.82 14.54
C PRO A 45 -0.23 13.67 13.50
N PHE A 46 -0.44 14.02 12.23
CA PHE A 46 -0.38 13.04 11.14
C PHE A 46 0.97 12.31 11.16
N GLY A 47 0.92 10.98 11.21
CA GLY A 47 2.12 10.15 11.19
C GLY A 47 2.65 10.04 9.76
N PHE A 48 3.74 10.74 9.48
CA PHE A 48 4.45 10.64 8.20
C PHE A 48 4.84 9.19 7.87
N ASP A 49 5.16 8.40 8.90
CA ASP A 49 5.46 6.96 8.83
C ASP A 49 4.30 6.14 8.23
N ARG A 50 3.04 6.46 8.60
CA ARG A 50 1.85 5.77 8.08
C ARG A 50 1.54 6.15 6.65
N ILE A 51 1.67 7.43 6.32
CA ILE A 51 1.53 7.92 4.95
C ILE A 51 2.54 7.19 4.06
N GLN A 52 3.81 7.22 4.45
CA GLN A 52 4.88 6.53 3.74
C GLN A 52 4.62 5.04 3.59
N LEU A 53 4.21 4.34 4.66
CA LEU A 53 3.90 2.91 4.60
C LEU A 53 2.78 2.59 3.61
N VAL A 54 1.69 3.38 3.63
CA VAL A 54 0.55 3.21 2.72
C VAL A 54 0.98 3.44 1.28
N PHE A 55 1.69 4.53 0.99
CA PHE A 55 2.15 4.83 -0.37
C PHE A 55 3.12 3.77 -0.90
N VAL A 56 4.09 3.35 -0.09
CA VAL A 56 5.03 2.29 -0.48
C VAL A 56 4.29 0.99 -0.76
N THR A 57 3.34 0.61 0.10
CA THR A 57 2.56 -0.63 -0.07
C THR A 57 1.71 -0.59 -1.34
N LEU A 58 1.00 0.51 -1.59
CA LEU A 58 0.17 0.68 -2.78
C LEU A 58 0.99 0.70 -4.06
N PHE A 59 2.12 1.42 -4.05
CA PHE A 59 3.05 1.44 -5.17
C PHE A 59 3.54 0.04 -5.52
N PHE A 60 3.92 -0.74 -4.50
CA PHE A 60 4.40 -2.09 -4.68
C PHE A 60 3.33 -3.06 -5.18
N ALA A 61 2.16 -3.04 -4.54
CA ALA A 61 1.05 -3.91 -4.90
C ALA A 61 0.53 -3.61 -6.31
N GLY A 62 0.39 -2.33 -6.66
CA GLY A 62 0.00 -1.90 -8.01
C GLY A 62 1.04 -2.26 -9.06
N GLY A 63 2.32 -1.98 -8.80
CA GLY A 63 3.41 -2.34 -9.71
C GLY A 63 3.53 -3.85 -9.94
N TYR A 64 3.39 -4.64 -8.87
CA TYR A 64 3.41 -6.09 -8.95
C TYR A 64 2.20 -6.65 -9.72
N LEU A 65 1.00 -6.08 -9.49
CA LEU A 65 -0.19 -6.46 -10.23
C LEU A 65 -0.04 -6.17 -11.73
N VAL A 66 0.47 -5.01 -12.11
CA VAL A 66 0.73 -4.67 -13.52
C VAL A 66 1.76 -5.63 -14.12
N ALA A 67 2.85 -5.93 -13.40
CA ALA A 67 3.85 -6.89 -13.84
C ALA A 67 3.29 -8.31 -14.01
N ALA A 68 2.38 -8.72 -13.12
CA ALA A 68 1.72 -10.02 -13.18
C ALA A 68 0.73 -10.11 -14.35
N LEU A 69 -0.05 -9.05 -14.58
CA LEU A 69 -1.00 -8.99 -15.71
C LEU A 69 -0.31 -8.89 -17.08
N ALA A 70 0.93 -8.41 -17.12
CA ALA A 70 1.73 -8.37 -18.34
C ALA A 70 2.31 -9.75 -18.72
N ARG A 71 2.24 -10.76 -17.85
CA ARG A 71 2.70 -12.13 -18.15
C ARG A 71 1.62 -12.95 -18.85
N GLY A 72 2.07 -13.90 -19.67
CA GLY A 72 1.18 -14.77 -20.44
C GLY A 72 0.49 -15.82 -19.57
N PRO A 73 -0.62 -16.40 -20.04
CA PRO A 73 -1.24 -17.54 -19.37
C PRO A 73 -0.26 -18.73 -19.31
N GLY A 74 0.08 -19.20 -18.11
CA GLY A 74 1.01 -20.32 -17.89
C GLY A 74 2.44 -19.93 -17.52
N ASP A 75 2.77 -18.63 -17.54
CA ASP A 75 4.03 -18.13 -17.01
C ASP A 75 3.99 -18.09 -15.48
N ASN A 76 5.15 -18.30 -14.84
CA ASN A 76 5.30 -18.08 -13.42
C ASN A 76 5.02 -16.61 -13.06
N LEU A 77 4.61 -16.36 -11.82
CA LEU A 77 4.52 -14.99 -11.29
C LEU A 77 5.86 -14.25 -11.43
N PRO A 78 5.85 -12.92 -11.60
CA PRO A 78 7.08 -12.14 -11.64
C PRO A 78 7.86 -12.28 -10.34
N ASP A 79 9.17 -12.46 -10.45
CA ASP A 79 10.08 -12.33 -9.31
C ASP A 79 10.17 -10.86 -8.89
N ILE A 80 10.29 -10.64 -7.58
CA ILE A 80 10.47 -9.30 -7.03
C ILE A 80 11.98 -9.03 -6.90
N PRO A 81 12.53 -7.99 -7.55
CA PRO A 81 13.95 -7.70 -7.46
C PRO A 81 14.34 -7.30 -6.03
N ALA A 82 15.53 -7.74 -5.59
CA ALA A 82 16.01 -7.54 -4.22
C ALA A 82 15.99 -6.08 -3.73
N PRO A 83 16.33 -5.05 -4.54
CA PRO A 83 16.24 -3.65 -4.10
C PRO A 83 14.82 -3.23 -3.70
N LEU A 84 13.81 -3.73 -4.42
CA LEU A 84 12.42 -3.47 -4.10
C LEU A 84 12.05 -4.13 -2.77
N LEU A 85 12.45 -5.39 -2.54
CA LEU A 85 12.23 -6.07 -1.25
C LEU A 85 12.87 -5.32 -0.08
N LEU A 86 14.07 -4.77 -0.27
CA LEU A 86 14.75 -3.96 0.75
C LEU A 86 14.00 -2.67 1.07
N ILE A 87 13.44 -2.00 0.07
CA ILE A 87 12.59 -0.81 0.27
C ILE A 87 11.34 -1.17 1.07
N LEU A 88 10.69 -2.29 0.73
CA LEU A 88 9.50 -2.76 1.43
C LEU A 88 9.83 -3.16 2.88
N LEU A 89 10.94 -3.85 3.10
CA LEU A 89 11.40 -4.19 4.45
C LEU A 89 11.74 -2.94 5.25
N GLY A 90 12.44 -1.98 4.64
CA GLY A 90 12.81 -0.72 5.25
C GLY A 90 11.61 0.14 5.65
N SER A 91 10.56 0.18 4.82
CA SER A 91 9.33 0.92 5.14
C SER A 91 8.62 0.35 6.37
N HIS A 92 8.54 -0.97 6.48
CA HIS A 92 7.97 -1.65 7.64
C HIS A 92 8.85 -1.46 8.88
N GLY A 93 10.17 -1.54 8.73
CA GLY A 93 11.13 -1.29 9.81
C GLY A 93 11.03 0.13 10.38
N ALA A 94 10.94 1.14 9.50
CA ALA A 94 10.75 2.53 9.90
C ALA A 94 9.44 2.73 10.69
N TYR A 95 8.33 2.18 10.18
CA TYR A 95 7.03 2.22 10.86
C TYR A 95 7.07 1.54 12.23
N LEU A 96 7.63 0.32 12.30
CA LEU A 96 7.74 -0.43 13.56
C LEU A 96 8.64 0.28 14.58
N GLY A 97 9.73 0.91 14.12
CA GLY A 97 10.62 1.71 14.96
C GLY A 97 9.89 2.89 15.61
N VAL A 98 9.15 3.67 14.81
CA VAL A 98 8.32 4.80 15.33
C VAL A 98 7.24 4.30 16.29
N LYS A 99 6.59 3.18 15.97
CA LYS A 99 5.58 2.58 16.85
C LYS A 99 6.18 2.11 18.18
N TYR A 100 7.37 1.52 18.14
CA TYR A 100 8.08 1.06 19.33
C TYR A 100 8.47 2.22 20.25
N THR A 101 9.03 3.31 19.71
CA THR A 101 9.39 4.49 20.51
C THR A 101 8.16 5.16 21.12
N ALA A 102 7.06 5.24 20.38
CA ALA A 102 5.78 5.75 20.89
C ALA A 102 5.21 4.89 22.03
N LEU A 103 5.28 3.56 21.90
CA LEU A 103 4.85 2.63 22.94
C LEU A 103 5.72 2.78 24.21
N ARG A 104 7.04 2.86 24.05
CA ARG A 104 7.98 3.05 25.16
C ARG A 104 7.73 4.36 25.91
N ALA A 105 7.45 5.44 25.19
CA ALA A 105 7.12 6.74 25.79
C ALA A 105 5.80 6.72 26.59
N ARG A 106 4.82 5.88 26.20
CA ARG A 106 3.57 5.72 26.95
C ARG A 106 3.79 4.96 28.27
N MET A 107 4.48 3.82 28.21
CA MET A 107 4.78 3.02 29.41
C MET A 107 5.62 3.79 30.45
N GLY A 108 6.47 4.73 30.00
CA GLY A 108 7.24 5.59 30.91
C GLY A 108 6.44 6.69 31.60
N ARG A 109 5.21 7.00 31.15
CA ARG A 109 4.32 8.00 31.77
C ARG A 109 3.34 7.40 32.77
N GLU A 110 3.19 6.08 32.79
CA GLU A 110 2.31 5.34 33.70
C GLU A 110 3.05 4.85 34.97
N ARG A 111 4.33 5.21 35.11
CA ARG A 111 5.16 5.02 36.31
C ARG A 111 5.40 6.35 36.98
#